data_AF-A0A0F9D4H2-F1
#
_entry.id   AF-A0A0F9D4H2-F1
#
_cell.length_a   1.000
_cell.length_b   1.000
_cell.length_c   1.000
_cell.angle_alpha   90.00
_cell.angle_beta   90.00
_cell.angle_gamma   90.00
#
_symmetry.space_group_name_H-M   'P 1'
#
loop_
_entity.id
_entity.type
_entity.pdbx_description
1 polymer ?
#
loop_
_entity_poly.entity_id
_entity_poly.type
_entity_poly.pdbx_seq_one_letter_code
_entity_poly.pdbx_strand_id
1 'polypeptide(L)' 'MTTGAIQCFCCDLFLVVDTAPVMVMTSEGQQLRPPRLAAPFICEVCREDPTKLKATREEMFKYIGPEQLQDGFDG' A
#
# COMPACT_ATOMS: atom_id res chain seq x y z
N MET A 1 17.17 11.75 -3.49
CA MET A 1 16.39 10.63 -2.93
C MET A 1 16.13 10.95 -1.47
N THR A 2 14.96 10.63 -0.96
CA THR A 2 14.58 10.87 0.44
C THR A 2 14.37 9.54 1.14
N THR A 3 15.09 9.30 2.23
CA THR A 3 14.92 8.11 3.06
C THR A 3 13.68 8.26 3.93
N GLY A 4 12.80 7.26 3.91
CA GLY A 4 11.59 7.20 4.72
C GLY A 4 11.50 5.88 5.48
N ALA A 5 10.70 5.86 6.54
CA ALA A 5 10.37 4.67 7.29
C ALA A 5 8.86 4.40 7.21
N ILE A 6 8.51 3.17 6.84
CA ILE A 6 7.12 2.71 6.73
C ILE A 6 6.88 1.68 7.83
N GLN A 7 5.98 1.98 8.76
CA GLN A 7 5.63 1.05 9.82
C GLN A 7 4.73 -0.08 9.29
N CYS A 8 4.97 -1.31 9.75
CA CYS A 8 4.08 -2.43 9.53
C CYS A 8 2.74 -2.18 10.24
N PHE A 9 1.63 -2.49 9.58
CA PHE A 9 0.30 -2.32 10.16
C PHE A 9 0.06 -3.22 11.39
N CYS A 10 0.71 -4.39 11.44
CA CYS A 10 0.43 -5.43 12.44
C CYS A 10 1.43 -5.48 13.61
N CYS A 11 2.55 -4.74 13.53
CA CYS A 11 3.61 -4.77 14.53
C CYS A 11 4.53 -3.55 14.42
N ASP A 12 5.48 -3.39 15.34
CA ASP A 12 6.40 -2.23 15.40
C ASP A 12 7.63 -2.36 14.48
N LEU A 13 7.59 -3.23 13.47
CA LEU A 13 8.65 -3.32 12.47
C LEU A 13 8.55 -2.17 11.47
N PHE A 14 9.69 -1.58 11.13
CA PHE A 14 9.80 -0.50 10.15
C PHE A 14 10.56 -0.96 8.92
N LEU A 15 9.98 -0.75 7.74
CA LEU A 15 10.66 -0.86 6.47
C LEU A 15 11.31 0.48 6.13
N VAL A 16 12.64 0.52 6.06
CA VAL A 16 13.38 1.69 5.61
C VAL A 16 13.50 1.63 4.09
N VAL A 17 13.04 2.69 3.43
CA VAL A 17 13.05 2.79 1.96
C VAL A 17 13.63 4.12 1.50
N ASP A 18 14.42 4.08 0.45
CA ASP A 18 14.77 5.28 -0.30
C ASP A 18 13.71 5.53 -1.37
N THR A 19 13.13 6.72 -1.34
CA THR A 19 12.06 7.11 -2.27
C THR A 19 12.54 8.19 -3.22
N ALA A 20 12.19 8.04 -4.49
CA ALA A 20 12.27 9.10 -5.47
C ALA A 20 10.91 9.84 -5.51
N PRO A 21 10.91 11.18 -5.58
CA PRO A 21 9.67 11.93 -5.72
C PRO A 21 8.99 11.60 -7.05
N VAL A 22 7.67 11.60 -7.05
CA VAL A 22 6.82 11.41 -8.23
C VAL A 22 6.26 12.74 -8.71
N MET A 23 6.21 12.91 -10.02
CA MET A 23 5.61 14.10 -10.65
C MET A 23 4.10 13.93 -10.68
N VAL A 24 3.39 14.91 -10.12
CA VAL A 24 1.93 14.94 -10.05
C VAL A 24 1.42 16.19 -10.75
N MET A 25 0.44 16.02 -11.63
CA MET A 25 -0.33 17.09 -12.26
C MET A 25 -1.41 17.59 -11.27
N THR A 26 -1.37 18.87 -10.94
CA THR A 26 -2.38 19.53 -10.08
C THR A 26 -3.01 20.71 -10.83
N SER A 27 -4.08 21.29 -10.30
CA SER A 27 -4.68 22.52 -10.84
C SER A 27 -3.72 23.72 -10.85
N GLU A 28 -2.66 23.67 -10.03
CA GLU A 28 -1.61 24.69 -9.92
C GLU A 28 -0.39 24.37 -10.83
N GLY A 29 -0.45 23.28 -11.60
CA GLY A 29 0.64 22.82 -12.47
C GLY A 29 1.34 21.56 -11.97
N GLN A 30 2.56 21.32 -12.47
CA GLN A 30 3.34 20.14 -12.14
C GLN A 30 4.07 20.33 -10.79
N GLN A 31 3.88 19.38 -9.88
CA GLN A 31 4.57 19.36 -8.58
C GLN A 31 5.24 18.00 -8.34
N LEU A 32 6.45 18.02 -7.79
CA LEU A 32 7.11 16.83 -7.26
C LEU A 32 6.59 16.56 -5.85
N ARG A 33 6.08 15.36 -5.61
CA ARG A 33 5.58 14.95 -4.28
C ARG A 33 6.24 13.64 -3.84
N PRO A 34 6.44 13.44 -2.54
CA PRO A 34 6.84 12.13 -2.02
C PRO A 34 5.79 11.08 -2.40
N PRO A 35 6.19 9.88 -2.86
CA PRO A 35 5.25 8.80 -3.11
C PRO A 35 4.57 8.42 -1.80
N ARG A 36 3.25 8.17 -1.87
CA ARG A 36 2.46 7.71 -0.73
C ARG A 36 1.96 6.31 -1.03
N LEU A 37 2.00 5.44 -0.02
CA LEU A 37 1.38 4.13 -0.12
C LEU A 37 -0.15 4.29 -0.16
N ALA A 38 -0.78 3.63 -1.12
CA ALA A 38 -2.23 3.56 -1.22
C ALA A 38 -2.84 2.58 -0.20
N ALA A 39 -2.10 1.54 0.18
CA ALA A 39 -2.51 0.53 1.14
C ALA A 39 -1.49 0.41 2.29
N PRO A 40 -1.92 -0.05 3.48
CA PRO A 40 -1.01 -0.32 4.60
C PRO A 40 0.06 -1.35 4.22
N PHE A 41 1.28 -1.18 4.75
CA PHE A 41 2.37 -2.13 4.59
C PHE A 41 2.25 -3.26 5.63
N ILE A 42 2.56 -4.50 5.21
CA ILE A 42 2.66 -5.67 6.09
C ILE A 42 4.03 -6.30 5.87
N CYS A 43 4.79 -6.51 6.94
CA CYS A 43 6.05 -7.22 6.86
C CYS A 43 5.84 -8.72 6.58
N GLU A 44 6.87 -9.39 6.06
CA GLU A 44 6.84 -10.82 5.74
C GLU A 44 6.45 -11.69 6.94
N VAL A 45 6.98 -11.39 8.13
CA VAL A 45 6.68 -12.12 9.38
C VAL A 45 5.19 -12.07 9.72
N CYS A 46 4.55 -10.90 9.57
CA CYS A 46 3.12 -10.78 9.85
C CYS A 46 2.25 -11.34 8.72
N ARG A 47 2.80 -11.49 7.51
CA ARG A 47 2.13 -12.13 6.38
C ARG A 47 2.06 -13.65 6.53
N GLU A 48 3.06 -14.25 7.18
CA GLU A 48 3.10 -15.69 7.47
C GLU A 48 2.15 -16.13 8.59
N ASP A 49 1.78 -15.21 9.49
CA ASP A 49 0.81 -15.47 10.55
C ASP A 49 -0.65 -15.38 10.03
N PRO A 50 -1.38 -16.50 9.93
CA PRO A 50 -2.72 -16.52 9.35
C PRO A 50 -3.75 -15.72 10.14
N THR A 51 -3.55 -15.55 11.47
CA THR A 51 -4.46 -14.76 12.31
C THR A 51 -4.30 -13.28 12.02
N LYS A 52 -3.05 -12.80 11.89
CA LYS A 52 -2.77 -11.41 11.52
C LYS A 52 -3.18 -11.12 10.09
N LEU A 53 -2.90 -12.03 9.16
CA LEU A 53 -3.24 -11.88 7.75
C LEU A 53 -4.74 -11.71 7.51
N LYS A 54 -5.60 -12.42 8.24
CA LYS A 54 -7.06 -12.27 8.08
C LYS A 54 -7.53 -10.86 8.45
N ALA A 55 -7.11 -10.36 9.61
CA ALA A 55 -7.46 -9.02 10.06
C ALA A 55 -6.93 -7.95 9.09
N THR A 56 -5.71 -8.13 8.57
CA THR A 56 -5.17 -7.17 7.62
C THR A 56 -5.81 -7.26 6.24
N ARG A 57 -6.21 -8.44 5.80
CA ARG A 57 -6.88 -8.64 4.50
C ARG A 57 -8.22 -7.88 4.46
N GLU A 58 -8.99 -7.90 5.54
CA GLU A 58 -10.23 -7.11 5.68
C GLU A 58 -9.94 -5.59 5.56
N GLU A 59 -8.87 -5.10 6.18
CA GLU A 59 -8.45 -3.70 6.04
C GLU A 59 -7.93 -3.38 4.63
N MET A 60 -7.12 -4.26 4.03
CA MET A 60 -6.58 -4.07 2.67
C MET A 60 -7.68 -4.02 1.62
N PHE A 61 -8.75 -4.81 1.76
CA PHE A 61 -9.89 -4.78 0.83
C PHE A 61 -10.58 -3.42 0.78
N LYS A 62 -10.53 -2.60 1.85
CA LYS A 62 -11.04 -1.23 1.81
C LYS A 62 -10.31 -0.34 0.79
N TYR A 63 -9.07 -0.69 0.45
CA TYR A 63 -8.20 0.06 -0.46
C TYR A 63 -8.19 -0.48 -1.89
N ILE A 64 -8.63 -1.73 -2.09
CA ILE A 64 -8.65 -2.38 -3.42
C ILE A 64 -9.90 -1.95 -4.24
N GLY A 65 -10.83 -1.21 -3.62
CA GLY A 65 -12.12 -0.90 -4.24
C GLY A 65 -13.04 -2.13 -4.25
N PRO A 66 -14.29 -1.98 -4.71
CA PRO A 66 -15.18 -3.12 -4.84
C PRO A 66 -14.56 -4.18 -5.74
N GLU A 67 -14.79 -5.45 -5.39
CA GLU A 67 -14.41 -6.61 -6.20
C GLU A 67 -14.94 -6.38 -7.63
N GLN A 68 -14.02 -6.22 -8.59
CA GLN A 68 -14.38 -6.14 -10.00
C GLN A 68 -14.85 -7.54 -10.37
N LEU A 69 -16.17 -7.76 -10.42
CA LEU A 69 -16.74 -8.89 -11.13
C LEU A 69 -16.20 -8.80 -12.56
N GLN A 70 -15.33 -9.72 -12.92
CA GLN A 70 -14.81 -9.82 -14.27
C GLN A 70 -15.95 -10.34 -15.16
N ASP A 71 -16.84 -9.45 -15.59
CA ASP A 71 -17.84 -9.76 -16.61
C ASP A 71 -17.08 -10.08 -17.91
N GLY A 72 -17.00 -11.37 -18.25
CA GLY A 72 -16.54 -11.81 -19.57
C GLY A 72 -15.36 -12.79 -19.63
N PHE A 73 -15.05 -13.54 -18.58
CA PHE A 73 -14.28 -14.80 -18.77
C PHE A 73 -15.27 -15.94 -19.06
N ASP A 74 -15.88 -15.90 -20.23
CA ASP A 74 -16.56 -17.06 -20.80
C ASP A 74 -15.47 -18.08 -21.16
N GLY A 75 -15.47 -19.21 -20.44
CA GLY A 75 -14.58 -20.35 -20.68
C GLY A 75 -14.91 -21.12 -21.96
#